data_AF-A0A949JJ19-F1
#
_entry.id   AF-A0A949JJ19-F1
#
_cell.length_a   1.000
_cell.length_b   1.000
_cell.length_c   1.000
_cell.angle_alpha   90.00
_cell.angle_beta   90.00
_cell.angle_gamma   90.00
#
_symmetry.space_group_name_H-M   'P 1'
#
loop_
_entity.id
_entity.type
_entity.pdbx_description
1 polymer ?
#
loop_
_entity_poly.entity_id
_entity_poly.type
_entity_poly.pdbx_seq_one_letter_code
_entity_poly.pdbx_strand_id
1 'polypeptide(L)'
;MKRMRSIAGIFLLAVTATAGAIEIDDILQAILDQALTVSIVARVTENGRETVHSYELTQVTVSGRAVRLRLEGGNLTIIAEFTPYEAEDRSILLIAEGQIWLTTPQNEIVHYRTSLRSIPLELGETVLFYPLGLSALDVDLEDVNGSGSEEDRVNIELEVQVEPYSSAEG
;
A
#
# COMPACT_ATOMS: atom_id res chain seq x y z
N MET A 1 71.34 27.97 -51.32
CA MET A 1 70.73 26.62 -51.39
C MET A 1 70.29 26.24 -49.97
N LYS A 2 68.98 26.32 -49.67
CA LYS A 2 68.43 26.26 -48.32
C LYS A 2 67.80 24.88 -48.10
N ARG A 3 68.26 24.13 -47.09
CA ARG A 3 67.79 22.77 -46.78
C ARG A 3 66.39 22.82 -46.16
N MET A 4 65.45 22.14 -46.79
CA MET A 4 64.06 21.98 -46.35
C MET A 4 64.01 20.88 -45.28
N ARG A 5 63.56 21.20 -44.07
CA ARG A 5 63.32 20.22 -43.00
C ARG A 5 61.82 19.93 -42.96
N SER A 6 61.44 18.72 -43.37
CA SER A 6 60.07 18.21 -43.25
C SER A 6 59.80 17.83 -41.79
N ILE A 7 58.77 18.43 -41.18
CA ILE A 7 58.24 18.03 -39.88
C ILE A 7 56.99 17.19 -40.16
N ALA A 8 57.07 15.89 -39.90
CA ALA A 8 55.92 14.98 -39.94
C ALA A 8 55.10 15.18 -38.65
N GLY A 9 53.85 15.63 -38.81
CA GLY A 9 52.91 15.77 -37.70
C GLY A 9 52.30 14.42 -37.33
N ILE A 10 52.44 14.05 -36.06
CA ILE A 10 51.73 12.91 -35.45
C ILE A 10 50.31 13.38 -35.13
N PHE A 11 49.32 12.79 -35.80
CA PHE A 11 47.90 12.95 -35.46
C PHE A 11 47.57 11.94 -34.35
N LEU A 12 47.44 12.41 -33.11
CA LEU A 12 46.99 11.60 -31.99
C LEU A 12 45.45 11.66 -31.96
N LEU A 13 44.77 10.59 -32.37
CA LEU A 13 43.33 10.44 -32.14
C LEU A 13 43.12 10.15 -30.65
N ALA A 14 42.65 11.14 -29.89
CA ALA A 14 42.13 10.95 -28.56
C ALA A 14 40.70 10.38 -28.67
N VAL A 15 40.56 9.06 -28.47
CA VAL A 15 39.25 8.44 -28.24
C VAL A 15 38.89 8.69 -26.78
N THR A 16 38.10 9.72 -26.52
CA THR A 16 37.46 9.93 -25.20
C THR A 16 36.33 8.91 -25.06
N ALA A 17 36.57 7.85 -24.29
CA ALA A 17 35.51 6.97 -23.83
C ALA A 17 34.66 7.75 -22.80
N THR A 18 33.50 8.25 -23.23
CA THR A 18 32.48 8.78 -22.32
C THR A 18 31.76 7.61 -21.68
N ALA A 19 32.34 7.02 -20.65
CA ALA A 19 31.60 6.19 -19.72
C ALA A 19 30.62 7.11 -18.99
N GLY A 20 29.33 7.01 -19.31
CA GLY A 20 28.27 7.87 -18.78
C GLY A 20 28.22 7.83 -17.26
N ALA A 21 28.40 8.99 -16.64
CA ALA A 21 27.96 9.21 -15.28
C ALA A 21 26.42 9.17 -15.32
N ILE A 22 25.84 8.09 -14.81
CA ILE A 22 24.40 8.07 -14.53
C ILE A 22 24.21 9.10 -13.42
N GLU A 23 23.53 10.21 -13.72
CA GLU A 23 23.28 11.27 -12.75
C GLU A 23 22.30 10.74 -11.69
N ILE A 24 22.59 11.02 -10.42
CA ILE A 24 21.76 10.53 -9.29
C ILE A 24 20.31 10.97 -9.44
N ASP A 25 20.10 12.14 -10.06
CA ASP A 25 18.79 12.72 -10.32
C ASP A 25 17.98 11.87 -11.31
N ASP A 26 18.61 11.29 -12.34
CA ASP A 26 17.94 10.38 -13.28
C ASP A 26 17.46 9.10 -12.59
N ILE A 27 18.26 8.57 -11.66
CA ILE A 27 17.91 7.38 -10.88
C ILE A 27 16.76 7.69 -9.92
N LEU A 28 16.81 8.84 -9.25
CA LEU A 28 15.75 9.28 -8.35
C LEU A 28 14.44 9.47 -9.11
N GLN A 29 14.48 10.13 -10.27
CA GLN A 29 13.31 10.33 -11.13
C GLN A 29 12.73 8.99 -11.56
N ALA A 30 13.57 8.04 -12.00
CA ALA A 30 13.10 6.71 -12.38
C ALA A 30 12.43 5.93 -11.23
N ILE A 31 12.85 6.15 -9.98
CA ILE A 31 12.21 5.55 -8.80
C ILE A 31 10.87 6.24 -8.49
N LEU A 32 10.81 7.57 -8.58
CA LEU A 32 9.58 8.33 -8.34
C LEU A 32 8.52 8.04 -9.41
N ASP A 33 8.93 7.85 -10.67
CA ASP A 33 8.04 7.49 -11.78
C ASP A 33 7.40 6.10 -11.59
N GLN A 34 8.02 5.22 -10.79
CA GLN A 34 7.51 3.89 -10.43
C GLN A 34 6.85 3.85 -9.04
N ALA A 35 6.79 4.99 -8.35
CA ALA A 35 6.17 5.06 -7.05
C ALA A 35 4.64 5.08 -7.17
N LEU A 36 3.99 4.44 -6.21
CA LEU A 36 2.55 4.31 -6.13
C LEU A 36 2.07 4.95 -4.83
N THR A 37 0.95 5.65 -4.86
CA THR A 37 0.24 6.09 -3.68
C THR A 37 -0.88 5.08 -3.40
N VAL A 38 -0.89 4.52 -2.19
CA VAL A 38 -1.98 3.64 -1.73
C VAL A 38 -2.77 4.40 -0.68
N SER A 39 -4.05 4.63 -0.95
CA SER A 39 -5.00 5.26 -0.04
C SER A 39 -5.96 4.20 0.48
N ILE A 40 -6.07 4.11 1.81
CA ILE A 40 -6.89 3.14 2.52
C ILE A 40 -7.82 3.89 3.46
N VAL A 41 -9.12 3.68 3.31
CA VAL A 41 -10.14 4.17 4.24
C VAL A 41 -10.79 2.98 4.92
N ALA A 42 -10.68 2.90 6.23
CA ALA A 42 -11.34 1.87 7.02
C ALA A 42 -12.52 2.46 7.78
N ARG A 43 -13.72 1.92 7.57
CA ARG A 43 -14.92 2.33 8.29
C ARG A 43 -15.39 1.23 9.19
N VAL A 44 -15.63 1.58 10.45
CA VAL A 44 -16.27 0.73 11.45
C VAL A 44 -17.74 1.12 11.48
N THR A 45 -18.63 0.18 11.17
CA THR A 45 -20.07 0.43 11.11
C THR A 45 -20.83 -0.44 12.10
N GLU A 46 -21.77 0.16 12.83
CA GLU A 46 -22.73 -0.58 13.66
C GLU A 46 -23.89 -1.05 12.79
N ASN A 47 -24.22 -2.34 12.90
CA ASN A 47 -25.30 -2.97 12.14
C ASN A 47 -25.22 -2.77 10.61
N GLY A 48 -24.03 -2.44 10.09
CA GLY A 48 -23.80 -2.17 8.66
C GLY A 48 -24.49 -0.91 8.15
N ARG A 49 -24.85 0.05 9.03
CA ARG A 49 -25.60 1.25 8.64
C ARG A 49 -24.93 2.55 9.06
N GLU A 50 -24.53 2.65 10.31
CA GLU A 50 -23.97 3.89 10.87
C GLU A 50 -22.47 3.74 11.05
N THR A 51 -21.69 4.60 10.40
CA THR A 51 -20.24 4.67 10.62
C THR A 51 -19.98 5.31 11.97
N VAL A 52 -19.51 4.50 12.91
CA VAL A 52 -19.14 4.95 14.26
C VAL A 52 -17.68 5.38 14.35
N HIS A 53 -16.84 4.90 13.42
CA HIS A 53 -15.44 5.30 13.34
C HIS A 53 -14.90 5.20 11.91
N SER A 54 -13.96 6.07 11.56
CA SER A 54 -13.24 6.05 10.28
C SER A 54 -11.74 6.26 10.50
N TYR A 55 -10.92 5.47 9.83
CA TYR A 55 -9.48 5.60 9.77
C TYR A 55 -9.05 5.83 8.32
N GLU A 56 -8.11 6.73 8.09
CA GLU A 56 -7.56 7.02 6.77
C GLU A 56 -6.04 6.86 6.81
N LEU A 57 -5.50 6.13 5.84
CA LEU A 57 -4.07 5.89 5.68
C LEU A 57 -3.70 6.11 4.21
N THR A 58 -2.86 7.10 3.94
CA THR A 58 -2.24 7.30 2.63
C THR A 58 -0.74 7.05 2.76
N GLN A 59 -0.22 6.13 1.95
CA GLN A 59 1.20 5.79 1.98
C GLN A 59 1.77 5.62 0.57
N VAL A 60 2.96 6.18 0.36
CA VAL A 60 3.73 5.97 -0.87
C VAL A 60 4.49 4.64 -0.78
N THR A 61 4.37 3.82 -1.82
CA THR A 61 5.04 2.54 -1.97
C THR A 61 5.60 2.37 -3.39
N VAL A 62 6.11 1.19 -3.70
CA VAL A 62 6.51 0.76 -5.06
C VAL A 62 5.87 -0.59 -5.35
N SER A 63 5.81 -0.96 -6.63
CA SER A 63 5.35 -2.29 -7.05
C SER A 63 6.05 -3.40 -6.25
N GLY A 64 5.27 -4.34 -5.73
CA GLY A 64 5.70 -5.48 -4.92
C GLY A 64 5.98 -5.18 -3.44
N ARG A 65 5.83 -3.92 -2.97
CA ARG A 65 6.03 -3.56 -1.56
C ARG A 65 4.70 -3.30 -0.85
N ALA A 66 4.46 -4.06 0.21
CA ALA A 66 3.23 -4.02 0.99
C ALA A 66 3.05 -2.70 1.77
N VAL A 67 1.81 -2.22 1.81
CA VAL A 67 1.31 -1.20 2.73
C VAL A 67 0.45 -1.88 3.79
N ARG A 68 0.73 -1.61 5.06
CA ARG A 68 0.09 -2.28 6.20
C ARG A 68 -0.81 -1.32 6.96
N LEU A 69 -2.08 -1.69 7.10
CA LEU A 69 -3.03 -1.10 8.03
C LEU A 69 -3.09 -1.95 9.30
N ARG A 70 -3.04 -1.31 10.47
CA ARG A 70 -3.30 -1.97 11.76
C ARG A 70 -4.36 -1.19 12.51
N LEU A 71 -5.45 -1.86 12.86
CA LEU A 71 -6.54 -1.33 13.67
C LEU A 71 -6.58 -2.09 15.00
N GLU A 72 -6.70 -1.38 16.10
CA GLU A 72 -6.81 -1.95 17.44
C GLU A 72 -7.97 -1.27 18.17
N GLY A 73 -8.83 -2.06 18.82
CA GLY A 73 -9.95 -1.53 19.59
C GLY A 73 -10.57 -2.60 20.48
N GLY A 74 -10.75 -2.31 21.76
CA GLY A 74 -11.28 -3.25 22.75
C GLY A 74 -10.48 -4.55 22.76
N ASN A 75 -11.15 -5.65 22.46
CA ASN A 75 -10.58 -6.99 22.36
C ASN A 75 -10.23 -7.42 20.93
N LEU A 76 -10.28 -6.51 19.96
CA LEU A 76 -10.09 -6.78 18.53
C LEU A 76 -8.81 -6.12 18.01
N THR A 77 -8.02 -6.87 17.25
CA THR A 77 -6.91 -6.36 16.45
C THR A 77 -7.05 -6.84 15.02
N ILE A 78 -6.89 -5.94 14.06
CA ILE A 78 -6.92 -6.25 12.63
C ILE A 78 -5.64 -5.76 12.00
N ILE A 79 -5.02 -6.62 11.20
CA ILE A 79 -3.93 -6.27 10.32
C ILE A 79 -4.38 -6.57 8.89
N ALA A 80 -4.33 -5.56 8.03
CA ALA A 80 -4.54 -5.73 6.60
C ALA A 80 -3.27 -5.30 5.85
N GLU A 81 -2.85 -6.09 4.88
CA GLU A 81 -1.70 -5.82 4.03
C GLU A 81 -2.13 -5.77 2.59
N PHE A 82 -1.69 -4.72 1.89
CA PHE A 82 -2.00 -4.43 0.51
C PHE A 82 -0.72 -4.32 -0.28
N THR A 83 -0.46 -5.29 -1.16
CA THR A 83 0.73 -5.33 -2.01
C THR A 83 0.34 -5.10 -3.45
N PRO A 84 0.53 -3.88 -4.00
CA PRO A 84 0.26 -3.62 -5.41
C PRO A 84 1.37 -4.19 -6.28
N TYR A 85 1.03 -4.89 -7.35
CA TYR A 85 1.96 -5.27 -8.41
C TYR A 85 1.55 -4.61 -9.71
N GLU A 86 2.34 -3.65 -10.17
CA GLU A 86 2.15 -3.00 -11.47
C GLU A 86 2.70 -3.88 -12.60
N ALA A 87 1.86 -4.10 -13.62
CA ALA A 87 2.22 -4.75 -14.87
C ALA A 87 2.67 -3.73 -15.93
N GLU A 88 3.26 -4.21 -17.04
CA GLU A 88 3.81 -3.35 -18.09
C GLU A 88 2.76 -2.43 -18.75
N ASP A 89 1.49 -2.82 -18.72
CA ASP A 89 0.35 -2.05 -19.25
C ASP A 89 -0.24 -1.06 -18.25
N ARG A 90 0.42 -0.88 -17.09
CA ARG A 90 -0.04 -0.06 -15.95
C ARG A 90 -1.29 -0.59 -15.24
N SER A 91 -1.72 -1.82 -15.53
CA SER A 91 -2.68 -2.50 -14.67
C SER A 91 -2.03 -2.89 -13.34
N ILE A 92 -2.84 -2.96 -12.28
CA ILE A 92 -2.40 -3.33 -10.94
C ILE A 92 -3.03 -4.67 -10.57
N LEU A 93 -2.20 -5.60 -10.13
CA LEU A 93 -2.66 -6.77 -9.38
C LEU A 93 -2.44 -6.50 -7.89
N LEU A 94 -3.52 -6.22 -7.17
CA LEU A 94 -3.46 -5.99 -5.72
C LEU A 94 -3.62 -7.30 -4.97
N ILE A 95 -2.60 -7.64 -4.18
CA ILE A 95 -2.67 -8.75 -3.23
C ILE A 95 -3.08 -8.18 -1.88
N ALA A 96 -4.25 -8.60 -1.38
CA ALA A 96 -4.76 -8.25 -0.08
C ALA A 96 -4.69 -9.45 0.87
N GLU A 97 -4.07 -9.28 2.03
CA GLU A 97 -4.06 -10.24 3.12
C GLU A 97 -4.65 -9.60 4.39
N GLY A 98 -5.51 -10.33 5.10
CA GLY A 98 -6.12 -9.86 6.34
C GLY A 98 -5.92 -10.85 7.47
N GLN A 99 -5.58 -10.36 8.65
CA GLN A 99 -5.46 -11.14 9.89
C GLN A 99 -6.23 -10.43 11.00
N ILE A 100 -6.99 -11.20 11.77
CA ILE A 100 -7.86 -10.71 12.83
C ILE A 100 -7.53 -11.51 14.09
N TRP A 101 -7.27 -10.81 15.19
CA TRP A 101 -7.12 -11.38 16.51
C TRP A 101 -8.25 -10.88 17.40
N LEU A 102 -8.89 -11.81 18.11
CA LEU A 102 -9.90 -11.53 19.11
C LEU A 102 -9.43 -12.09 20.45
N THR A 103 -9.50 -11.29 21.51
CA THR A 103 -9.29 -11.75 22.88
C THR A 103 -10.66 -12.00 23.53
N THR A 104 -10.94 -13.21 23.97
CA THR A 104 -12.22 -13.50 24.66
C THR A 104 -12.19 -12.93 26.09
N PRO A 105 -13.35 -12.81 26.77
CA PRO A 105 -13.39 -12.39 28.18
C PRO A 105 -12.60 -13.33 29.12
N GLN A 106 -12.39 -14.59 28.72
CA GLN A 106 -11.53 -15.55 29.42
C GLN A 106 -10.04 -15.37 29.11
N ASN A 107 -9.67 -14.29 28.41
CA ASN A 107 -8.33 -13.94 27.98
C ASN A 107 -7.70 -14.97 27.02
N GLU A 108 -8.53 -15.68 26.24
CA GLU A 108 -8.07 -16.58 25.18
C GLU A 108 -7.94 -15.80 23.87
N ILE A 109 -6.79 -15.92 23.18
CA ILE A 109 -6.55 -15.25 21.90
C ILE A 109 -6.99 -16.17 20.77
N VAL A 110 -8.01 -15.76 20.03
CA VAL A 110 -8.48 -16.42 18.81
C VAL A 110 -7.90 -15.69 17.61
N HIS A 111 -7.17 -16.42 16.75
CA HIS A 111 -6.58 -15.88 15.54
C HIS A 111 -7.34 -16.37 14.31
N TYR A 112 -7.96 -15.43 13.60
CA TYR A 112 -8.63 -15.64 12.32
C TYR A 112 -7.79 -15.03 11.20
N ARG A 113 -7.20 -15.88 10.36
CA ARG A 113 -6.56 -15.42 9.13
C ARG A 113 -7.61 -15.38 8.02
N THR A 114 -7.92 -14.18 7.53
CA THR A 114 -8.74 -14.00 6.33
C THR A 114 -7.89 -14.32 5.10
N SER A 115 -8.53 -14.92 4.09
CA SER A 115 -7.90 -15.41 2.86
C SER A 115 -7.11 -14.32 2.12
N LEU A 116 -5.98 -14.73 1.52
CA LEU A 116 -5.30 -13.95 0.50
C LEU A 116 -6.23 -13.77 -0.71
N ARG A 117 -6.43 -12.53 -1.16
CA ARG A 117 -7.18 -12.21 -2.39
C ARG A 117 -6.27 -11.47 -3.37
N SER A 118 -6.31 -11.90 -4.63
CA SER A 118 -5.67 -11.20 -5.74
C SER A 118 -6.77 -10.50 -6.54
N ILE A 119 -6.67 -9.18 -6.67
CA ILE A 119 -7.70 -8.35 -7.30
C ILE A 119 -7.02 -7.55 -8.42
N PRO A 120 -7.38 -7.80 -9.70
CA PRO A 120 -6.95 -6.92 -10.78
C PRO A 120 -7.70 -5.59 -10.68
N LEU A 121 -6.99 -4.49 -10.87
CA LEU A 121 -7.54 -3.14 -10.88
C LEU A 121 -6.76 -2.21 -11.81
N GLU A 122 -7.44 -1.20 -12.31
CA GLU A 122 -6.79 -0.09 -13.01
C GLU A 122 -6.30 0.97 -12.02
N LEU A 123 -5.28 1.75 -12.40
CA LEU A 123 -4.81 2.87 -11.58
C LEU A 123 -5.94 3.89 -11.36
N GLY A 124 -6.14 4.29 -10.10
CA GLY A 124 -7.22 5.15 -9.66
C GLY A 124 -8.55 4.42 -9.40
N GLU A 125 -8.64 3.12 -9.69
CA GLU A 125 -9.83 2.33 -9.33
C GLU A 125 -9.89 2.09 -7.81
N THR A 126 -11.09 2.20 -7.25
CA THR A 126 -11.36 1.92 -5.83
C THR A 126 -11.91 0.51 -5.67
N VAL A 127 -11.23 -0.28 -4.84
CA VAL A 127 -11.70 -1.61 -4.42
C VAL A 127 -12.35 -1.50 -3.04
N LEU A 128 -13.55 -2.06 -2.93
CA LEU A 128 -14.30 -2.13 -1.67
C LEU A 128 -14.28 -3.55 -1.11
N PHE A 129 -13.80 -3.69 0.12
CA PHE A 129 -13.81 -4.92 0.89
C PHE A 129 -14.96 -4.89 1.88
N TYR A 130 -16.02 -5.63 1.57
CA TYR A 130 -17.19 -5.81 2.42
C TYR A 130 -17.27 -7.23 2.99
N PRO A 131 -17.87 -7.36 4.17
CA PRO A 131 -17.28 -7.04 5.45
C PRO A 131 -16.18 -8.05 5.81
N LEU A 132 -15.07 -7.56 6.40
CA LEU A 132 -13.99 -8.44 6.88
C LEU A 132 -14.33 -9.17 8.20
N GLY A 133 -15.54 -8.94 8.74
CA GLY A 133 -16.10 -9.70 9.84
C GLY A 133 -17.56 -10.04 9.56
N LEU A 134 -17.91 -11.32 9.61
CA LEU A 134 -19.31 -11.75 9.73
C LEU A 134 -19.47 -12.60 10.99
N SER A 135 -20.39 -12.10 11.82
CA SER A 135 -21.25 -12.83 12.75
C SER A 135 -20.79 -12.93 14.20
N ALA A 136 -21.56 -12.22 15.04
CA ALA A 136 -21.64 -12.41 16.48
C ALA A 136 -20.27 -12.54 17.15
N LEU A 137 -19.36 -11.62 16.82
CA LEU A 137 -18.28 -11.37 17.75
C LEU A 137 -18.98 -10.67 18.91
N ASP A 138 -19.17 -11.38 20.03
CA ASP A 138 -19.29 -10.77 21.36
C ASP A 138 -18.00 -9.97 21.59
N VAL A 139 -17.88 -8.85 20.88
CA VAL A 139 -16.92 -7.80 21.17
C VAL A 139 -17.53 -7.16 22.40
N ASP A 140 -17.11 -7.62 23.57
CA ASP A 140 -17.34 -6.92 24.83
C ASP A 140 -16.63 -5.56 24.71
N LEU A 141 -17.31 -4.60 24.08
CA LEU A 141 -17.09 -3.19 24.28
C LEU A 141 -17.70 -2.83 25.65
N GLU A 142 -17.16 -3.39 26.74
CA GLU A 142 -17.37 -2.80 28.07
C GLU A 142 -16.91 -1.33 27.96
N ASP A 143 -17.71 -0.27 28.13
CA ASP A 143 -19.06 -0.11 28.65
C ASP A 143 -19.70 1.13 27.98
N VAL A 144 -20.80 0.96 27.25
CA VAL A 144 -21.82 2.01 27.11
C VAL A 144 -23.19 1.41 27.43
N ASN A 145 -23.37 1.03 28.70
CA ASN A 145 -24.64 0.61 29.30
C ASN A 145 -25.15 -0.77 28.85
N GLY A 146 -24.82 -1.80 29.64
CA GLY A 146 -25.13 -3.19 29.36
C GLY A 146 -26.58 -3.51 28.98
N SER A 147 -26.71 -4.16 27.83
CA SER A 147 -27.55 -5.34 27.64
C SER A 147 -27.08 -6.04 26.36
N GLY A 148 -26.36 -7.16 26.49
CA GLY A 148 -25.98 -7.99 25.36
C GLY A 148 -27.22 -8.43 24.58
N SER A 149 -27.45 -7.78 23.45
CA SER A 149 -28.48 -8.09 22.48
C SER A 149 -27.81 -8.22 21.11
N GLU A 150 -28.42 -8.94 20.17
CA GLU A 150 -27.87 -9.18 18.82
C GLU A 150 -27.64 -7.88 17.98
N GLU A 151 -27.84 -6.70 18.58
CA GLU A 151 -27.78 -5.37 17.99
C GLU A 151 -26.38 -4.71 18.06
N ASP A 152 -25.40 -5.28 18.77
CA ASP A 152 -24.03 -4.73 18.87
C ASP A 152 -23.05 -5.38 17.87
N ARG A 153 -23.50 -5.64 16.65
CA ARG A 153 -22.65 -6.22 15.60
C ARG A 153 -21.87 -5.14 14.88
N VAL A 154 -20.56 -5.13 15.10
CA VAL A 154 -19.62 -4.27 14.38
C VAL A 154 -19.21 -4.90 13.05
N ASN A 155 -19.28 -4.13 11.97
CA ASN A 155 -18.76 -4.46 10.65
C ASN A 155 -17.58 -3.55 10.31
N ILE A 156 -16.65 -4.07 9.52
CA ILE A 156 -15.49 -3.33 9.07
C ILE A 156 -15.41 -3.40 7.56
N GLU A 157 -15.40 -2.21 6.97
CA GLU A 157 -15.34 -1.96 5.54
C GLU A 157 -14.00 -1.31 5.22
N LEU A 158 -13.32 -1.79 4.18
CA LEU A 158 -12.11 -1.14 3.69
C LEU A 158 -12.32 -0.67 2.25
N GLU A 159 -11.96 0.58 1.99
CA GLU A 159 -11.82 1.14 0.65
C GLU A 159 -10.33 1.29 0.36
N VAL A 160 -9.88 0.75 -0.76
CA VAL A 160 -8.48 0.81 -1.15
C VAL A 160 -8.38 1.33 -2.57
N GLN A 161 -7.56 2.34 -2.76
CA GLN A 161 -7.26 2.92 -4.06
C GLN A 161 -5.74 2.97 -4.25
N VAL A 162 -5.30 2.67 -5.46
CA VAL A 162 -3.89 2.73 -5.85
C VAL A 162 -3.74 3.70 -7.01
N GLU A 163 -2.87 4.70 -6.86
CA GLU A 163 -2.65 5.74 -7.86
C GLU A 163 -1.16 5.90 -8.16
N PRO A 164 -0.79 6.47 -9.31
CA PRO A 164 0.58 6.92 -9.53
C PRO A 164 0.97 7.94 -8.47
N TYR A 165 2.21 7.88 -7.99
CA TYR A 165 2.73 8.96 -7.17
C TYR A 165 2.78 10.26 -7.99
N SER A 166 2.24 11.32 -7.40
CA SER A 166 2.32 12.68 -7.93
C SER A 166 2.92 13.57 -6.87
N SER A 167 4.04 14.21 -7.19
CA SER A 167 4.70 15.17 -6.29
C SER A 167 3.98 16.53 -6.22
N ALA A 168 2.74 16.63 -6.73
CA ALA A 168 2.03 17.90 -6.91
C ALA A 168 1.43 18.50 -5.63
N GLU A 169 1.54 17.82 -4.48
CA GLU A 169 1.18 18.38 -3.18
C GLU A 169 2.32 18.19 -2.18
N GLY A 170 3.21 19.18 -2.15
CA GLY A 170 4.28 19.35 -1.16
C GLY A 170 4.62 20.82 -1.01
#